data_AF-A0A0A1Z8N3-F1
#
_entry.id   AF-A0A0A1Z8N3-F1
#
_cell.length_a   1.000
_cell.length_b   1.000
_cell.length_c   1.000
_cell.angle_alpha   90.00
_cell.angle_beta   90.00
_cell.angle_gamma   90.00
#
_symmetry.space_group_name_H-M   'P 1'
#
loop_
_entity.id
_entity.type
_entity.pdbx_description
1 polymer ?
#
loop_
_entity_poly.entity_id
_entity_poly.type
_entity_poly.pdbx_seq_one_letter_code
_entity_poly.pdbx_strand_id
1 'polypeptide(L)'
;MSAKQKPVNTPLHLLQQLSGSLLEHLESACSQALADAEKLLAKLEKQRGKAQEKLHKSRTKLQDAATAGKAKAQAKAKDAVKELEDLLDALKDRQAETRAYISQLKKDAQESLKLAQGVGRVKEAVAKVLGARTPAKAVAKPAAKTA
;
A
#
# COMPACT_ATOMS: atom_id res chain seq x y z
N MET A 1 31.40 14.76 36.54
CA MET A 1 30.04 14.92 35.98
C MET A 1 30.14 14.97 34.46
N SER A 2 30.03 13.83 33.78
CA SER A 2 30.09 13.78 32.31
C SER A 2 28.80 14.38 31.75
N ALA A 3 28.89 15.62 31.29
CA ALA A 3 27.81 16.26 30.54
C ALA A 3 27.49 15.38 29.33
N LYS A 4 26.34 14.69 29.38
CA LYS A 4 25.65 14.17 28.20
C LYS A 4 25.32 15.39 27.35
N GLN A 5 26.26 15.79 26.50
CA GLN A 5 26.04 16.77 25.45
C GLN A 5 24.86 16.24 24.63
N LYS A 6 23.69 16.87 24.78
CA LYS A 6 22.56 16.64 23.88
C LYS A 6 23.12 16.88 22.47
N PRO A 7 22.95 15.94 21.52
CA PRO A 7 23.53 16.08 20.20
C PRO A 7 23.11 17.44 19.65
N VAL A 8 24.10 18.31 19.45
CA VAL A 8 23.87 19.65 18.91
C VAL A 8 23.19 19.43 17.56
N ASN A 9 22.08 20.13 17.32
CA ASN A 9 21.28 19.99 16.11
C ASN A 9 22.03 20.64 14.93
N THR A 10 23.14 20.01 14.53
CA THR A 10 23.96 20.48 13.42
C THR A 10 23.22 20.22 12.11
N PRO A 11 23.49 20.98 11.04
CA PRO A 11 22.90 20.75 9.72
C PRO A 11 23.03 19.29 9.23
N LEU A 12 24.11 18.59 9.58
CA LEU A 12 24.31 17.17 9.23
C LEU A 12 23.35 16.24 9.98
N HIS A 13 23.12 16.44 11.28
CA HIS A 13 22.14 15.64 12.04
C HIS A 13 20.73 15.83 11.48
N LEU A 14 20.35 17.08 11.14
CA LEU A 14 19.06 17.36 10.52
C LEU A 14 18.93 16.67 9.15
N LEU A 15 19.96 16.71 8.31
CA LEU A 15 19.96 16.03 7.01
C LEU A 15 19.83 14.50 7.16
N GLN A 16 20.44 13.90 8.18
CA GLN A 16 20.30 12.48 8.49
C GLN A 16 18.85 12.13 8.89
N GLN A 17 18.23 12.95 9.74
CA GLN A 17 16.86 12.74 10.17
C GLN A 17 15.87 12.90 9.01
N LEU A 18 16.00 13.97 8.22
CA LEU A 18 15.11 14.24 7.09
C LEU A 18 15.22 13.16 6.00
N SER A 19 16.45 12.72 5.67
CA SER A 19 16.65 11.63 4.70
C SER A 19 16.09 10.31 5.22
N GLY A 20 16.23 10.00 6.51
CA GLY A 20 15.62 8.81 7.11
C GLY A 20 14.10 8.84 7.10
N SER A 21 13.51 9.93 7.60
CA SER A 21 12.06 10.11 7.67
C SER A 21 11.42 10.12 6.28
N LEU A 22 12.05 10.75 5.28
CA LEU A 22 11.55 10.75 3.90
C LEU A 22 11.45 9.32 3.34
N LEU A 23 12.47 8.49 3.55
CA LEU A 23 12.48 7.10 3.08
C LEU A 23 11.40 6.27 3.76
N GLU A 24 11.30 6.35 5.08
CA GLU A 24 10.29 5.61 5.86
C GLU A 24 8.87 6.02 5.45
N HIS A 25 8.61 7.32 5.30
CA HIS A 25 7.31 7.81 4.84
C HIS A 25 7.00 7.38 3.42
N LEU A 26 7.98 7.40 2.51
CA LEU A 26 7.77 6.99 1.13
C LEU A 26 7.44 5.50 1.02
N GLU A 27 8.20 4.63 1.71
CA GLU A 27 7.96 3.19 1.73
C GLU A 27 6.60 2.86 2.34
N SER A 28 6.25 3.51 3.45
CA SER A 28 4.96 3.34 4.11
C SER A 28 3.81 3.79 3.22
N ALA A 29 3.94 4.96 2.59
CA ALA A 29 2.92 5.51 1.70
C ALA A 29 2.69 4.61 0.47
N CYS A 30 3.76 4.11 -0.16
CA CYS A 30 3.67 3.19 -1.29
C CYS A 30 2.95 1.88 -0.89
N SER A 31 3.34 1.30 0.24
CA SER A 31 2.77 0.06 0.75
C SER A 31 1.29 0.23 1.10
N GLN A 32 0.94 1.35 1.75
CA GLN A 32 -0.43 1.65 2.14
C GLN A 32 -1.32 1.93 0.94
N ALA A 33 -0.85 2.71 -0.04
CA ALA A 33 -1.59 2.98 -1.26
C ALA A 33 -1.92 1.69 -2.03
N LEU A 34 -0.96 0.77 -2.12
CA LEU A 34 -1.17 -0.55 -2.74
C LEU A 34 -2.18 -1.39 -1.95
N ALA A 35 -2.05 -1.46 -0.63
CA ALA A 35 -2.97 -2.21 0.22
C ALA A 35 -4.41 -1.68 0.11
N ASP A 36 -4.60 -0.37 0.05
CA ASP A 36 -5.93 0.23 -0.06
C ASP A 36 -6.56 0.00 -1.44
N ALA A 37 -5.75 0.02 -2.51
CA ALA A 37 -6.20 -0.35 -3.85
C ALA A 37 -6.61 -1.83 -3.94
N GLU A 38 -5.84 -2.73 -3.32
CA GLU A 38 -6.16 -4.17 -3.25
C GLU A 38 -7.43 -4.43 -2.42
N LYS A 39 -7.63 -3.70 -1.31
CA LYS A 39 -8.89 -3.75 -0.54
C LYS A 39 -10.09 -3.30 -1.38
N LEU A 40 -9.93 -2.28 -2.22
CA LEU A 40 -10.99 -1.84 -3.13
C LEU A 40 -11.36 -2.94 -4.13
N LEU A 41 -10.37 -3.59 -4.73
CA LEU A 41 -10.59 -4.70 -5.65
C LEU A 41 -11.33 -5.87 -4.96
N ALA A 42 -10.91 -6.25 -3.75
CA ALA A 42 -11.58 -7.30 -2.98
C ALA A 42 -13.05 -6.96 -2.66
N LYS A 43 -13.36 -5.68 -2.39
CA LYS A 43 -14.76 -5.23 -2.20
C LYS A 43 -15.58 -5.38 -3.48
N LEU A 44 -15.02 -5.03 -4.64
CA LEU A 44 -15.69 -5.20 -5.94
C LEU A 44 -15.93 -6.68 -6.25
N GLU A 45 -14.97 -7.56 -5.96
CA GLU A 45 -15.11 -9.01 -6.12
C GLU A 45 -16.21 -9.58 -5.22
N LYS A 46 -16.29 -9.13 -3.97
CA LYS A 46 -17.39 -9.49 -3.06
C LYS A 46 -18.75 -8.99 -3.56
N GLN A 47 -18.83 -7.78 -4.12
CA GLN A 47 -20.06 -7.26 -4.72
C GLN A 47 -20.49 -8.09 -5.93
N ARG A 48 -19.52 -8.46 -6.79
CA ARG A 48 -19.78 -9.31 -7.96
C ARG A 48 -20.31 -10.68 -7.54
N GLY A 49 -19.68 -11.32 -6.56
CA GLY A 49 -20.14 -12.61 -6.03
C GLY A 49 -21.59 -12.56 -5.50
N LYS A 50 -21.94 -11.52 -4.74
CA LYS A 50 -23.32 -11.31 -4.27
C LYS A 50 -24.31 -11.07 -5.41
N ALA A 51 -23.92 -10.33 -6.44
CA ALA A 51 -24.77 -10.11 -7.60
C ALA A 51 -24.98 -11.41 -8.39
N GLN A 52 -23.94 -12.24 -8.55
CA GLN A 52 -24.04 -13.58 -9.15
C GLN A 52 -24.99 -14.49 -8.35
N GLU A 53 -24.87 -14.55 -7.03
CA GLU A 53 -25.79 -15.34 -6.19
C GLU A 53 -27.25 -14.87 -6.34
N LYS A 54 -27.49 -13.56 -6.37
CA LYS A 54 -28.83 -13.00 -6.62
C LYS A 54 -29.33 -13.36 -8.02
N LEU A 55 -28.47 -13.30 -9.03
CA LEU A 55 -28.81 -13.62 -10.40
C LEU A 55 -29.25 -15.08 -10.53
N HIS A 56 -28.51 -16.01 -9.91
CA HIS A 56 -28.90 -17.42 -9.86
C HIS A 56 -30.28 -17.59 -9.21
N LYS A 57 -30.54 -16.96 -8.06
CA LYS A 57 -31.85 -17.02 -7.39
C LYS A 57 -32.97 -16.44 -8.25
N SER A 58 -32.72 -15.33 -8.95
CA SER A 58 -33.72 -14.73 -9.87
C SER A 58 -33.99 -15.62 -11.07
N ARG A 59 -32.97 -16.28 -11.63
CA ARG A 59 -33.14 -17.27 -12.71
C ARG A 59 -33.94 -18.49 -12.28
N THR A 60 -33.72 -19.02 -11.07
CA THR A 60 -34.56 -20.09 -10.51
C THR A 60 -36.01 -19.63 -10.36
N LYS A 61 -36.26 -18.45 -9.77
CA LYS A 61 -37.61 -17.89 -9.66
C LYS A 61 -38.30 -17.68 -11.01
N LEU A 62 -37.54 -17.27 -12.02
CA LEU A 62 -38.04 -17.12 -13.38
C LEU A 62 -38.51 -18.46 -13.95
N GLN A 63 -37.72 -19.52 -13.75
CA GLN A 63 -38.06 -20.87 -14.16
C GLN A 63 -39.30 -21.38 -13.43
N ASP A 64 -39.37 -21.23 -12.11
CA ASP A 64 -40.52 -21.64 -11.29
C ASP A 64 -41.81 -20.91 -11.72
N ALA A 65 -41.72 -19.61 -11.97
CA ALA A 65 -42.84 -18.80 -12.43
C ALA A 65 -43.31 -19.20 -13.84
N ALA A 66 -42.38 -19.56 -14.72
CA ALA A 66 -42.69 -20.06 -16.06
C ALA A 66 -43.40 -21.41 -16.01
N THR A 67 -42.88 -22.37 -15.22
CA THR A 67 -43.51 -23.69 -15.01
C THR A 67 -44.90 -23.57 -14.40
N ALA A 68 -45.11 -22.62 -13.48
CA ALA A 68 -46.41 -22.37 -12.86
C ALA A 68 -47.37 -21.50 -13.72
N GLY A 69 -46.97 -21.07 -14.92
CA GLY A 69 -47.79 -20.21 -15.79
C GLY A 69 -48.07 -18.80 -15.22
N LYS A 70 -47.27 -18.34 -14.25
CA LYS A 70 -47.48 -17.05 -13.54
C LYS A 70 -46.84 -15.91 -14.31
N ALA A 71 -47.46 -15.46 -15.40
CA ALA A 71 -46.94 -14.43 -16.30
C ALA A 71 -46.43 -13.16 -15.60
N LYS A 72 -47.16 -12.64 -14.60
CA LYS A 72 -46.74 -11.44 -13.83
C LYS A 72 -45.48 -11.69 -13.00
N ALA A 73 -45.34 -12.87 -12.40
CA ALA A 73 -44.14 -13.23 -11.64
C ALA A 73 -42.94 -13.48 -12.57
N GLN A 74 -43.21 -14.06 -13.74
CA GLN A 74 -42.21 -14.26 -14.79
C GLN A 74 -41.64 -12.92 -15.28
N ALA A 75 -42.50 -11.94 -15.58
CA ALA A 75 -42.07 -10.59 -15.99
C ALA A 75 -41.15 -9.94 -14.94
N LYS A 76 -41.58 -9.91 -13.67
CA LYS A 76 -40.75 -9.37 -12.57
C LYS A 76 -39.40 -10.07 -12.42
N ALA A 77 -39.36 -11.39 -12.59
CA ALA A 77 -38.12 -12.14 -12.50
C ALA A 77 -37.19 -11.88 -13.71
N LYS A 78 -37.73 -11.66 -14.91
CA LYS A 78 -36.95 -11.23 -16.09
C LYS A 78 -36.34 -9.84 -15.87
N ASP A 79 -37.10 -8.90 -15.35
CA ASP A 79 -36.62 -7.55 -15.06
C ASP A 79 -35.47 -7.60 -14.04
N ALA A 80 -35.65 -8.35 -12.95
CA ALA A 80 -34.60 -8.55 -11.95
C ALA A 80 -33.35 -9.26 -12.50
N VAL A 81 -33.50 -10.20 -13.43
CA VAL A 81 -32.36 -10.83 -14.12
C VAL A 81 -31.60 -9.80 -14.94
N LYS A 82 -32.31 -8.98 -15.73
CA LYS A 82 -31.70 -7.94 -16.56
C LYS A 82 -30.92 -6.92 -15.73
N GLU A 83 -31.53 -6.38 -14.67
CA GLU A 83 -30.86 -5.43 -13.77
C GLU A 83 -29.59 -6.02 -13.13
N LEU A 84 -29.60 -7.32 -12.79
CA LEU A 84 -28.45 -7.99 -12.21
C LEU A 84 -27.35 -8.26 -13.24
N GLU A 85 -27.71 -8.54 -14.49
CA GLU A 85 -26.76 -8.67 -15.61
C GLU A 85 -26.08 -7.33 -15.90
N ASP A 86 -26.85 -6.24 -16.00
CA ASP A 86 -26.32 -4.88 -16.18
C ASP A 86 -25.38 -4.48 -15.03
N LEU A 87 -25.74 -4.80 -13.79
CA LEU A 87 -24.88 -4.57 -12.62
C LEU A 87 -23.58 -5.40 -12.68
N LEU A 88 -23.65 -6.65 -13.13
CA LEU A 88 -22.48 -7.52 -13.23
C LEU A 88 -21.50 -7.02 -14.29
N ASP A 89 -21.99 -6.51 -15.41
CA ASP A 89 -21.16 -5.90 -16.45
C ASP A 89 -20.48 -4.63 -15.94
N ALA A 90 -21.22 -3.73 -15.29
CA ALA A 90 -20.63 -2.55 -14.67
C ALA A 90 -19.57 -2.89 -13.60
N LEU A 91 -19.81 -3.93 -12.79
CA LEU A 91 -18.82 -4.40 -11.80
C LEU A 91 -17.59 -5.01 -12.46
N LYS A 92 -17.75 -5.68 -13.60
CA LYS A 92 -16.64 -6.27 -14.36
C LYS A 92 -15.74 -5.19 -14.94
N ASP A 93 -16.31 -4.14 -15.52
CA ASP A 93 -15.54 -3.01 -16.08
C ASP A 93 -14.77 -2.30 -14.96
N ARG A 94 -15.44 -2.00 -13.85
CA ARG A 94 -14.79 -1.38 -12.69
C ARG A 94 -13.68 -2.25 -12.09
N GLN A 95 -13.82 -3.58 -12.10
CA GLN A 95 -12.75 -4.49 -11.70
C GLN A 95 -11.55 -4.41 -12.65
N ALA A 96 -11.78 -4.34 -13.96
CA ALA A 96 -10.71 -4.22 -14.95
C ALA A 96 -9.94 -2.90 -14.79
N GLU A 97 -10.65 -1.78 -14.64
CA GLU A 97 -10.07 -0.47 -14.36
C GLU A 97 -9.24 -0.48 -13.06
N THR A 98 -9.79 -1.07 -11.99
CA THR A 98 -9.10 -1.15 -10.69
C THR A 98 -7.82 -1.99 -10.79
N ARG A 99 -7.85 -3.10 -11.56
CA ARG A 99 -6.64 -3.92 -11.80
C ARG A 99 -5.59 -3.17 -12.61
N ALA A 100 -5.99 -2.42 -13.63
CA ALA A 100 -5.09 -1.56 -14.39
C ALA A 100 -4.46 -0.49 -13.50
N TYR A 101 -5.26 0.18 -12.66
CA TYR A 101 -4.79 1.14 -11.68
C TYR A 101 -3.77 0.53 -10.70
N ILE A 102 -4.05 -0.64 -10.13
CA ILE A 102 -3.10 -1.34 -9.24
C ILE A 102 -1.79 -1.64 -9.99
N SER A 103 -1.84 -2.08 -11.24
CA SER A 103 -0.63 -2.34 -12.03
C SER A 103 0.21 -1.07 -12.23
N GLN A 104 -0.44 0.05 -12.54
CA GLN A 104 0.26 1.33 -12.68
C GLN A 104 0.85 1.78 -11.34
N LEU A 105 0.07 1.73 -10.26
CA LEU A 105 0.52 2.10 -8.93
C LEU A 105 1.72 1.26 -8.46
N LYS A 106 1.78 -0.03 -8.81
CA LYS A 106 2.94 -0.89 -8.53
C LYS A 106 4.19 -0.42 -9.27
N LYS A 107 4.07 -0.02 -10.54
CA LYS A 107 5.19 0.53 -11.32
C LYS A 107 5.66 1.86 -10.73
N ASP A 108 4.73 2.76 -10.46
CA ASP A 108 5.03 4.09 -9.90
C ASP A 108 5.70 3.97 -8.52
N ALA A 109 5.24 3.06 -7.67
CA ALA A 109 5.85 2.76 -6.39
C ALA A 109 7.29 2.23 -6.54
N GLN A 110 7.51 1.29 -7.47
CA GLN A 110 8.84 0.76 -7.74
C GLN A 110 9.80 1.83 -8.27
N GLU A 111 9.35 2.66 -9.21
CA GLU A 111 10.13 3.78 -9.74
C GLU A 111 10.45 4.81 -8.66
N SER A 112 9.47 5.15 -7.83
CA SER A 112 9.64 6.06 -6.70
C SER A 112 10.69 5.56 -5.71
N LEU A 113 10.63 4.28 -5.33
CA LEU A 113 11.61 3.68 -4.44
C LEU A 113 13.01 3.62 -5.07
N LYS A 114 13.10 3.36 -6.38
CA LYS A 114 14.38 3.40 -7.10
C LYS A 114 15.01 4.78 -7.07
N LEU A 115 14.22 5.83 -7.31
CA LEU A 115 14.69 7.22 -7.20
C LEU A 115 15.12 7.55 -5.77
N ALA A 116 14.38 7.07 -4.78
CA ALA A 116 14.66 7.28 -3.36
C ALA A 116 15.97 6.61 -2.87
N GLN A 117 16.52 5.63 -3.59
CA GLN A 117 17.85 5.09 -3.29
C GLN A 117 18.93 6.18 -3.22
N GLY A 118 18.80 7.27 -4.00
CA GLY A 118 19.69 8.43 -3.91
C GLY A 118 19.65 9.09 -2.53
N VAL A 119 18.46 9.20 -1.93
CA VAL A 119 18.27 9.71 -0.56
C VAL A 119 18.90 8.76 0.47
N GLY A 120 18.79 7.44 0.25
CA GLY A 120 19.49 6.43 1.06
C GLY A 120 21.01 6.62 1.08
N ARG A 121 21.60 6.85 -0.09
CA ARG A 121 23.04 7.16 -0.20
C ARG A 121 23.42 8.44 0.53
N VAL A 122 22.57 9.48 0.49
CA VAL A 122 22.77 10.71 1.26
C VAL A 122 22.73 10.42 2.76
N LYS A 123 21.75 9.65 3.24
CA LYS A 123 21.65 9.23 4.66
C LYS A 123 22.92 8.51 5.11
N GLU A 124 23.43 7.57 4.31
CA GLU A 124 24.66 6.83 4.60
C GLU A 124 25.91 7.72 4.61
N ALA A 125 26.05 8.60 3.61
CA ALA A 125 27.17 9.52 3.53
C ALA A 125 27.20 10.46 4.75
N VAL A 126 26.05 10.98 5.15
CA VAL A 126 25.91 11.82 6.35
C VAL A 126 26.25 11.04 7.61
N ALA A 127 25.77 9.80 7.74
CA ALA A 127 26.11 8.94 8.87
C ALA A 127 27.62 8.66 8.97
N LYS A 128 28.30 8.44 7.84
CA LYS A 128 29.77 8.27 7.80
C LYS A 128 30.51 9.53 8.25
N VAL A 129 30.10 10.71 7.76
CA VAL A 129 30.70 11.99 8.16
C VAL A 129 30.49 12.27 9.64
N LEU A 130 29.31 11.98 10.18
CA LEU A 130 29.02 12.10 11.61
C LEU A 130 29.84 11.10 12.44
N GLY A 131 29.95 9.85 11.98
CA GLY A 131 30.76 8.81 12.63
C GLY A 131 32.25 9.14 12.69
N ALA A 132 32.80 9.71 11.62
CA ALA A 132 34.20 10.17 11.58
C ALA A 132 34.51 11.34 12.52
N ARG A 133 33.48 12.07 12.99
CA ARG A 133 33.62 13.16 13.99
C ARG A 133 33.62 12.66 15.43
N THR A 134 33.36 11.38 15.67
CA THR A 134 33.50 10.78 17.00
C THR A 134 35.00 10.60 17.27
N PRO A 135 35.63 11.32 18.21
CA PRO A 135 37.04 11.13 18.48
C PRO A 135 37.25 9.69 18.94
N ALA A 136 38.19 8.99 18.28
CA ALA A 136 38.69 7.71 18.78
C ALA A 136 39.08 7.92 20.23
N LYS A 137 38.43 7.19 21.14
CA LYS A 137 38.76 7.19 22.56
C LYS A 137 40.27 6.90 22.64
N ALA A 138 41.06 7.92 22.98
CA ALA A 138 42.50 7.77 23.11
C ALA A 138 42.75 6.61 24.08
N VAL A 139 43.26 5.50 23.57
CA VAL A 139 43.64 4.36 24.38
C VAL A 139 44.83 4.84 25.20
N ALA A 140 44.59 5.15 26.47
CA ALA A 140 45.63 5.56 27.40
C ALA A 140 46.66 4.41 27.48
N LYS A 141 47.84 4.67 26.91
CA LYS A 141 49.00 3.78 27.00
C LYS A 141 49.39 3.67 28.49
N PRO A 142 49.61 2.48 29.06
CA PRO A 142 50.03 2.37 30.44
C PRO A 142 51.46 2.92 30.56
N ALA A 143 51.62 4.00 31.32
CA ALA A 143 52.93 4.50 31.70
C ALA A 143 53.50 3.54 32.74
N ALA A 144 54.58 2.84 32.35
CA ALA A 144 55.43 2.09 33.26
C ALA A 144 55.95 3.02 34.37
N LYS A 145 55.85 2.58 35.62
CA LYS A 145 56.69 3.11 36.71
C LYS A 145 57.63 2.01 37.16
N THR A 146 58.90 2.22 36.84
CA THR A 146 60.09 1.62 37.44
C THR A 146 60.51 2.43 38.66
N ALA A 147 61.11 1.71 39.61
CA ALA A 147 61.75 2.10 40.88
C ALA A 147 60.78 2.38 42.04
#